data_AF-A0A7C5TPE1-F1
#
_entry.id   AF-A0A7C5TPE1-F1
#
_cell.length_a   1.000
_cell.length_b   1.000
_cell.length_c   1.000
_cell.angle_alpha   90.00
_cell.angle_beta   90.00
_cell.angle_gamma   90.00
#
_symmetry.space_group_name_H-M   'P 1'
#
loop_
_entity.id
_entity.type
_entity.pdbx_description
1 polymer ?
#
loop_
_entity_poly.entity_id
_entity_poly.type
_entity_poly.pdbx_seq_one_letter_code
_entity_poly.pdbx_strand_id
1 'polypeptide(L)'
;MCELWWGLPVGLQSDTWFAKIDVKGLSDDSRRAILERVKGKLGFKGVLEALGIARGSLYNYLHGIRRVPDEVISKALQYIDEREFNEIVGGLDRLRSIGIIKGDGSIDYSLILQAVALASRDEYLKQAILRFAVEHFREDLKRMLGLIPSSVKLVWEYSFEEFLRERKKRSKVTNPETLAYYRSLFKKYLEGRNLSQELVDYVVNHPNRWLRNVFRHYIQYLYYARRISPETYGWMMEVVPSRGYKMDVRPYPIDIRDVAKTLTHLKSKHELYYLIYR
;
A
#
# COMPACT_ATOMS: atom_id res chain seq x y z
N MET A 1 16.04 10.98 78.45
CA MET A 1 16.63 12.16 77.79
C MET A 1 16.09 12.18 76.37
N CYS A 2 15.32 13.23 76.04
CA CYS A 2 14.95 13.81 74.72
C CYS A 2 14.80 12.89 73.50
N GLU A 3 13.59 12.70 72.94
CA GLU A 3 12.78 13.63 72.11
C GLU A 3 13.12 13.60 70.61
N LEU A 4 12.07 13.24 69.82
CA LEU A 4 11.69 13.73 68.48
C LEU A 4 12.70 13.41 67.35
N TRP A 5 12.31 12.96 66.15
CA TRP A 5 11.62 13.70 65.11
C TRP A 5 10.80 12.74 64.19
N TRP A 6 9.54 13.12 63.97
CA TRP A 6 8.68 13.02 62.77
C TRP A 6 9.18 12.15 61.59
N GLY A 7 8.42 11.19 61.06
CA GLY A 7 7.10 11.43 60.49
C GLY A 7 7.23 12.16 59.15
N LEU A 8 7.58 11.44 58.07
CA LEU A 8 7.40 11.92 56.70
C LEU A 8 6.38 11.03 55.99
N PRO A 9 5.32 11.61 55.39
CA PRO A 9 4.30 10.87 54.68
C PRO A 9 4.89 10.33 53.38
N VAL A 10 4.57 9.08 53.08
CA VAL A 10 4.72 8.47 51.75
C VAL A 10 3.86 9.31 50.79
N GLY A 11 4.50 10.27 50.13
CA GLY A 11 3.89 11.05 49.07
C GLY A 11 3.60 10.13 47.89
N LEU A 12 2.35 9.68 47.80
CA LEU A 12 1.71 9.24 46.56
C LEU A 12 1.73 10.43 45.57
N GLN A 13 2.81 10.59 44.81
CA GLN A 13 2.70 11.21 43.49
C GLN A 13 2.02 10.18 42.59
N SER A 14 0.68 10.17 42.62
CA SER A 14 -0.08 9.57 41.53
C SER A 14 0.21 10.41 40.28
N ASP A 15 0.78 9.78 39.26
CA ASP A 15 0.84 10.33 37.90
C ASP A 15 -0.59 10.58 37.42
N THR A 16 -1.12 11.77 37.68
CA THR A 16 -2.49 12.13 37.31
C THR A 16 -2.53 12.42 35.81
N TRP A 17 -3.15 11.52 35.04
CA TRP A 17 -3.25 11.60 33.57
C TRP A 17 -3.72 12.98 33.08
N PHE A 18 -4.65 13.60 33.80
CA PHE A 18 -5.21 14.92 33.46
C PHE A 18 -4.21 16.07 33.59
N ALA A 19 -3.10 15.92 34.33
CA ALA A 19 -2.04 16.93 34.40
C ALA A 19 -1.23 17.02 33.09
N LYS A 20 -1.28 15.97 32.24
CA LYS A 20 -0.61 15.93 30.94
C LYS A 20 -1.44 16.57 29.82
N ILE A 21 -2.65 17.03 30.12
CA ILE A 21 -3.60 17.56 29.15
C ILE A 21 -3.44 19.07 29.06
N ASP A 22 -3.06 19.56 27.88
CA ASP A 22 -3.18 20.97 27.55
C ASP A 22 -4.64 21.31 27.24
N VAL A 23 -5.33 21.87 28.23
CA VAL A 23 -6.73 22.30 28.11
C VAL A 23 -6.93 23.37 27.04
N LYS A 24 -5.90 24.12 26.66
CA LYS A 24 -5.99 25.12 25.57
C LYS A 24 -6.20 24.46 24.22
N GLY A 25 -5.71 23.24 24.05
CA GLY A 25 -5.89 22.44 22.84
C GLY A 25 -7.31 21.91 22.63
N LEU A 26 -8.19 21.99 23.65
CA LEU A 26 -9.57 21.53 23.57
C LEU A 26 -10.50 22.56 22.93
N SER A 27 -11.28 22.12 21.94
CA SER A 27 -12.35 22.92 21.35
C SER A 27 -13.48 23.20 22.33
N ASP A 28 -14.34 24.16 22.00
CA ASP A 28 -15.49 24.51 22.83
C ASP A 28 -16.51 23.37 22.92
N ASP A 29 -16.61 22.53 21.88
CA ASP A 29 -17.45 21.34 21.89
C ASP A 29 -16.92 20.29 22.86
N SER A 30 -15.62 19.99 22.79
CA SER A 30 -14.97 19.06 23.72
C SER A 30 -15.04 19.56 25.17
N ARG A 31 -14.84 20.87 25.41
CA ARG A 31 -14.99 21.49 26.73
C ARG A 31 -16.40 21.33 27.28
N ARG A 32 -17.43 21.56 26.46
CA ARG A 32 -18.83 21.36 26.86
C ARG A 32 -19.16 19.91 27.13
N ALA A 33 -18.66 19.00 26.29
CA ALA A 33 -18.93 17.58 26.43
C ALA A 33 -18.28 17.00 27.72
N ILE A 34 -17.07 17.45 28.08
CA ILE A 34 -16.45 17.16 29.38
C ILE A 34 -17.36 17.68 30.53
N LEU A 35 -17.83 18.92 30.43
CA LEU A 35 -18.68 19.52 31.46
C LEU A 35 -20.03 18.78 31.61
N GLU A 36 -20.66 18.37 30.50
CA GLU A 36 -21.88 17.55 30.53
C GLU A 36 -21.63 16.18 31.17
N ARG A 37 -20.48 15.53 30.90
CA ARG A 37 -20.15 14.24 31.55
C ARG A 37 -20.02 14.40 33.06
N VAL A 38 -19.29 15.42 33.52
CA VAL A 38 -19.14 15.69 34.95
C VAL A 38 -20.49 16.01 35.61
N LYS A 39 -21.36 16.76 34.92
CA LYS A 39 -22.75 17.01 35.35
C LYS A 39 -23.58 15.74 35.43
N GLY A 40 -23.43 14.82 34.49
CA GLY A 40 -24.08 13.52 34.54
C GLY A 40 -23.68 12.71 35.77
N LYS A 41 -22.41 12.77 36.19
CA LYS A 41 -21.88 12.01 37.34
C LYS A 41 -22.23 12.64 38.69
N LEU A 42 -22.00 13.94 38.85
CA LEU A 42 -22.15 14.64 40.14
C LEU A 42 -23.55 15.23 40.36
N GLY A 43 -24.36 15.28 39.30
CA GLY A 43 -25.63 16.00 39.30
C GLY A 43 -25.43 17.53 39.33
N PHE A 44 -26.53 18.27 39.15
CA PHE A 44 -26.47 19.71 38.93
C PHE A 44 -25.87 20.48 40.13
N LYS A 45 -26.29 20.17 41.36
CA LYS A 45 -25.74 20.82 42.56
C LYS A 45 -24.28 20.45 42.82
N GLY A 46 -23.96 19.16 42.67
CA GLY A 46 -22.61 18.65 42.88
C GLY A 46 -21.58 19.32 41.97
N VAL A 47 -21.93 19.60 40.70
CA VAL A 47 -21.04 20.32 39.79
C VAL A 47 -20.78 21.76 40.20
N LEU A 48 -21.80 22.47 40.68
CA LEU A 48 -21.63 23.87 41.10
C LEU A 48 -20.63 23.97 42.26
N GLU A 49 -20.75 23.06 43.24
CA GLU A 49 -19.87 22.97 44.39
C GLU A 49 -18.46 22.50 43.98
N ALA A 50 -18.39 21.39 43.24
CA ALA A 50 -17.13 20.76 42.82
C ALA A 50 -16.25 21.67 41.95
N LEU A 51 -16.86 22.48 41.07
CA LEU A 51 -16.13 23.38 40.17
C LEU A 51 -16.04 24.81 40.71
N GLY A 52 -16.81 25.16 41.75
CA GLY A 52 -16.87 26.50 42.33
C GLY A 52 -17.46 27.52 41.36
N ILE A 53 -18.51 27.16 40.61
CA ILE A 53 -19.12 28.01 39.58
C ILE A 53 -20.58 28.35 39.91
N ALA A 54 -21.03 29.53 39.52
CA ALA A 54 -22.40 29.95 39.70
C ALA A 54 -23.36 29.22 38.75
N ARG A 55 -24.63 29.08 39.17
CA ARG A 55 -25.69 28.43 38.37
C ARG A 55 -25.84 29.00 36.96
N GLY A 56 -25.82 30.34 36.85
CA GLY A 56 -25.90 31.02 35.55
C GLY A 56 -24.67 30.77 34.67
N SER A 57 -23.48 30.64 35.26
CA SER A 57 -22.26 30.30 34.52
C SER A 57 -22.35 28.89 33.94
N LEU A 58 -22.77 27.91 34.75
CA LEU A 58 -22.95 26.54 34.27
C LEU A 58 -23.96 26.47 33.12
N TYR A 59 -25.09 27.18 33.23
CA TYR A 59 -26.07 27.26 32.15
C TYR A 59 -25.45 27.84 30.86
N ASN A 60 -24.77 28.98 30.96
CA ASN A 60 -24.12 29.62 29.80
C ASN A 60 -23.08 28.72 29.12
N TYR A 61 -22.34 27.94 29.91
CA TYR A 61 -21.34 27.00 29.41
C TYR A 61 -21.99 25.84 28.65
N LEU A 62 -22.97 25.16 29.25
CA LEU A 62 -23.62 24.01 28.63
C LEU A 62 -24.38 24.38 27.36
N HIS A 63 -25.00 25.57 27.34
CA HIS A 63 -25.69 26.08 26.15
C HIS A 63 -24.76 26.72 25.11
N GLY A 64 -23.45 26.79 25.35
CA GLY A 64 -22.47 27.37 24.41
C GLY A 64 -22.57 28.88 24.24
N ILE A 65 -23.26 29.58 25.15
CA ILE A 65 -23.35 31.05 25.17
C ILE A 65 -21.98 31.65 25.55
N ARG A 66 -21.20 30.93 26.38
CA ARG A 66 -19.83 31.31 26.75
C ARG A 66 -18.90 30.10 26.68
N ARG A 67 -17.66 30.34 26.26
CA ARG A 67 -16.56 29.38 26.36
C ARG A 67 -16.32 29.00 27.82
N VAL A 68 -16.16 27.70 28.08
CA VAL A 68 -15.81 27.20 29.43
C VAL A 68 -14.36 27.59 29.74
N PRO A 69 -14.07 28.30 30.84
CA PRO A 69 -12.70 28.70 31.18
C PRO A 69 -11.76 27.50 31.42
N ASP A 70 -10.47 27.70 31.13
CA ASP A 70 -9.42 26.68 31.29
C ASP A 70 -9.40 26.09 32.70
N GLU A 71 -9.47 26.95 33.73
CA GLU A 71 -9.47 26.54 35.13
C GLU A 71 -10.67 25.65 35.50
N VAL A 72 -11.84 25.92 34.91
CA VAL A 72 -13.05 25.12 35.13
C VAL A 72 -12.88 23.74 34.50
N ILE A 73 -12.27 23.67 33.32
CA ILE A 73 -11.98 22.40 32.65
C ILE A 73 -10.92 21.60 33.41
N SER A 74 -9.83 22.24 33.84
CA SER A 74 -8.80 21.58 34.65
C SER A 74 -9.36 20.96 35.93
N LYS A 75 -10.34 21.62 36.58
CA LYS A 75 -11.08 21.04 37.71
C LYS A 75 -12.01 19.90 37.27
N ALA A 76 -12.75 20.09 36.18
CA ALA A 76 -13.68 19.10 35.66
C ALA A 76 -12.99 17.77 35.30
N LEU A 77 -11.77 17.81 34.74
CA LEU A 77 -10.99 16.62 34.39
C LEU A 77 -10.68 15.72 35.60
N GLN A 78 -10.68 16.24 36.82
CA GLN A 78 -10.44 15.46 38.05
C GLN A 78 -11.60 14.51 38.39
N TYR A 79 -12.78 14.71 37.79
CA TYR A 79 -14.00 13.94 38.07
C TYR A 79 -14.34 12.91 36.99
N ILE A 80 -13.53 12.83 35.93
CA ILE A 80 -13.63 11.80 34.89
C ILE A 80 -12.36 10.96 34.87
N ASP A 81 -12.43 9.75 34.33
CA ASP A 81 -11.24 8.95 34.05
C ASP A 81 -10.74 9.14 32.61
N GLU A 82 -9.55 8.61 32.33
CA GLU A 82 -8.89 8.72 31.02
C GLU A 82 -9.70 8.03 29.91
N ARG A 83 -10.45 6.97 30.22
CA ARG A 83 -11.28 6.27 29.22
C ARG A 83 -12.47 7.13 28.85
N GLU A 84 -13.16 7.69 29.85
CA GLU A 84 -14.26 8.63 29.63
C GLU A 84 -13.81 9.83 28.80
N PHE A 85 -12.65 10.42 29.11
CA PHE A 85 -12.08 11.49 28.30
C PHE A 85 -11.88 11.07 26.84
N ASN A 86 -11.32 9.87 26.63
CA ASN A 86 -11.07 9.32 25.30
C ASN A 86 -12.35 9.01 24.51
N GLU A 87 -13.47 8.76 25.16
CA GLU A 87 -14.76 8.56 24.51
C GLU A 87 -15.39 9.89 24.06
N ILE A 88 -15.21 10.95 24.86
CA ILE A 88 -15.93 12.21 24.70
C ILE A 88 -15.18 13.18 23.77
N VAL A 89 -13.86 13.23 23.88
CA VAL A 89 -13.04 14.19 23.15
C VAL A 89 -12.67 13.63 21.77
N GLY A 90 -12.99 14.40 20.73
CA GLY A 90 -12.70 14.03 19.34
C GLY A 90 -11.21 13.77 19.08
N GLY A 91 -10.90 12.91 18.11
CA GLY A 91 -9.52 12.51 17.79
C GLY A 91 -8.54 13.68 17.62
N LEU A 92 -8.92 14.71 16.84
CA LEU A 92 -8.08 15.89 16.62
C LEU A 92 -7.86 16.73 17.90
N ASP A 93 -8.90 16.90 18.71
CA ASP A 93 -8.80 17.65 19.96
C ASP A 93 -7.93 16.92 20.99
N ARG A 94 -7.97 15.58 21.00
CA ARG A 94 -7.04 14.78 21.81
C ARG A 94 -5.60 14.94 21.36
N LEU A 95 -5.35 14.92 20.05
CA LEU A 95 -4.00 15.13 19.52
C LEU A 95 -3.49 16.54 19.85
N ARG A 96 -4.36 17.56 19.81
CA ARG A 96 -4.03 18.92 20.29
C ARG A 96 -3.76 18.96 21.78
N SER A 97 -4.60 18.31 22.59
CA SER A 97 -4.47 18.35 24.04
C SER A 97 -3.24 17.58 24.56
N ILE A 98 -2.68 16.66 23.77
CA ILE A 98 -1.42 15.95 24.07
C ILE A 98 -0.20 16.66 23.45
N GLY A 99 -0.42 17.71 22.65
CA GLY A 99 0.65 18.50 22.03
C GLY A 99 1.22 17.94 20.72
N ILE A 100 0.58 16.92 20.14
CA ILE A 100 0.93 16.40 18.80
C ILE A 100 0.57 17.43 17.72
N ILE A 101 -0.55 18.12 17.90
CA ILE A 101 -0.97 19.24 17.04
C ILE A 101 -0.83 20.54 17.85
N LYS A 102 -0.11 21.50 17.29
CA LYS A 102 0.10 22.82 17.88
C LYS A 102 -1.13 23.71 17.68
N GLY A 103 -1.21 24.81 18.43
CA GLY A 103 -2.34 25.75 18.37
C GLY A 103 -2.55 26.41 16.99
N ASP A 104 -1.51 26.49 16.17
CA ASP A 104 -1.56 26.98 14.78
C ASP A 104 -1.97 25.90 13.76
N GLY A 105 -2.26 24.68 14.22
CA GLY A 105 -2.60 23.53 13.39
C GLY A 105 -1.38 22.81 12.79
N SER A 106 -0.16 23.28 13.07
CA SER A 106 1.05 22.56 12.67
C SER A 106 1.23 21.29 13.52
N ILE A 107 1.93 20.31 12.94
CA ILE A 107 2.15 19.01 13.57
C ILE A 107 3.55 18.99 14.19
N ASP A 108 3.68 18.47 15.41
CA ASP A 108 4.98 18.20 16.00
C ASP A 108 5.58 16.92 15.41
N TYR A 109 6.38 17.10 14.35
CA TYR A 109 7.04 16.00 13.67
C TYR A 109 8.00 15.22 14.58
N SER A 110 8.61 15.85 15.59
CA SER A 110 9.51 15.16 16.51
C SER A 110 8.74 14.15 17.34
N LEU A 111 7.61 14.56 17.92
CA LEU A 111 6.74 13.66 18.69
C LEU A 111 6.18 12.53 17.83
N ILE A 112 5.75 12.82 16.60
CA ILE A 112 5.28 11.77 15.68
C ILE A 112 6.38 10.78 15.34
N LEU A 113 7.58 11.25 14.99
CA LEU A 113 8.69 10.37 14.65
C LEU A 113 9.10 9.50 15.84
N GLN A 114 9.08 10.04 17.06
CA GLN A 114 9.30 9.25 18.27
C GLN A 114 8.20 8.21 18.49
N ALA A 115 6.93 8.57 18.30
CA ALA A 115 5.81 7.64 18.41
C ALA A 115 5.91 6.51 17.37
N VAL A 116 6.26 6.82 16.12
CA VAL A 116 6.50 5.83 15.07
C VAL A 116 7.71 4.94 15.40
N ALA A 117 8.79 5.51 15.92
CA ALA A 117 9.97 4.75 16.34
C ALA A 117 9.64 3.78 17.48
N LEU A 118 8.84 4.20 18.46
CA LEU A 118 8.33 3.32 19.52
C LEU A 118 7.42 2.23 18.95
N ALA A 119 6.47 2.61 18.10
CA ALA A 119 5.55 1.69 17.45
C ALA A 119 6.27 0.64 16.58
N SER A 120 7.42 0.98 15.98
CA SER A 120 8.21 0.04 15.18
C SER A 120 8.85 -1.10 16.00
N ARG A 121 8.97 -0.92 17.33
CA ARG A 121 9.50 -1.94 18.26
C ARG A 121 8.41 -2.87 18.78
N ASP A 122 7.15 -2.49 18.63
CA ASP A 122 5.99 -3.31 18.99
C ASP A 122 5.48 -4.04 17.74
N GLU A 123 5.37 -5.37 17.80
CA GLU A 123 5.03 -6.15 16.59
C GLU A 123 3.60 -5.86 16.10
N TYR A 124 2.64 -5.61 17.01
CA TYR A 124 1.26 -5.32 16.60
C TYR A 124 1.16 -3.97 15.90
N LEU A 125 1.73 -2.92 16.49
CA LEU A 125 1.73 -1.58 15.93
C LEU A 125 2.55 -1.50 14.64
N LYS A 126 3.70 -2.17 14.58
CA LYS A 126 4.48 -2.32 13.35
C LYS A 126 3.64 -2.94 12.23
N GLN A 127 2.92 -4.04 12.50
CA GLN A 127 2.04 -4.66 11.49
C GLN A 127 0.87 -3.73 11.10
N ALA A 128 0.32 -2.97 12.04
CA ALA A 128 -0.70 -1.97 11.75
C ALA A 128 -0.17 -0.85 10.82
N ILE A 129 1.03 -0.33 11.10
CA ILE A 129 1.70 0.67 10.26
C ILE A 129 1.96 0.13 8.85
N LEU A 130 2.46 -1.11 8.74
CA LEU A 130 2.72 -1.74 7.44
C LEU A 130 1.43 -1.97 6.63
N ARG A 131 0.36 -2.46 7.28
CA ARG A 131 -0.95 -2.62 6.62
C ARG A 131 -1.49 -1.29 6.13
N PHE A 132 -1.49 -0.28 6.99
CA PHE A 132 -1.88 1.08 6.62
C PHE A 132 -1.06 1.62 5.44
N ALA A 133 0.26 1.41 5.48
CA ALA A 133 1.17 1.83 4.40
C ALA A 133 0.82 1.16 3.07
N VAL A 134 0.56 -0.16 3.08
CA VAL A 134 0.22 -0.92 1.88
C VAL A 134 -1.17 -0.58 1.36
N GLU A 135 -2.16 -0.40 2.23
CA GLU A 135 -3.54 -0.09 1.85
C GLU A 135 -3.67 1.30 1.21
N HIS A 136 -2.96 2.29 1.75
CA HIS A 136 -3.11 3.68 1.32
C HIS A 136 -2.00 4.19 0.39
N PHE A 137 -0.79 3.61 0.44
CA PHE A 137 0.39 4.12 -0.28
C PHE A 137 1.05 3.06 -1.16
N ARG A 138 0.32 2.04 -1.61
CA ARG A 138 0.86 0.94 -2.43
C ARG A 138 1.72 1.41 -3.60
N GLU A 139 1.22 2.39 -4.36
CA GLU A 139 1.92 2.88 -5.55
C GLU A 139 3.17 3.69 -5.20
N ASP A 140 3.13 4.47 -4.12
CA ASP A 140 4.31 5.17 -3.60
C ASP A 140 5.36 4.18 -3.11
N LEU A 141 4.95 3.14 -2.38
CA LEU A 141 5.84 2.06 -1.95
C LEU A 141 6.47 1.36 -3.16
N LYS A 142 5.68 1.02 -4.19
CA LYS A 142 6.23 0.45 -5.43
C LYS A 142 7.23 1.38 -6.11
N ARG A 143 6.98 2.69 -6.13
CA ARG A 143 7.92 3.69 -6.69
C ARG A 143 9.21 3.77 -5.87
N MET A 144 9.10 3.89 -4.54
CA MET A 144 10.26 3.97 -3.63
C MET A 144 11.10 2.69 -3.67
N LEU A 145 10.46 1.53 -3.80
CA LEU A 145 11.13 0.23 -3.95
C LEU A 145 11.66 -0.01 -5.38
N GLY A 146 11.49 0.95 -6.29
CA GLY A 146 11.98 0.85 -7.67
C GLY A 146 11.24 -0.18 -8.54
N LEU A 147 10.05 -0.63 -8.12
CA LEU A 147 9.22 -1.61 -8.82
C LEU A 147 8.47 -1.00 -10.01
N ILE A 148 8.31 0.33 -10.06
CA ILE A 148 7.74 1.05 -11.21
C ILE A 148 8.87 1.75 -11.96
N PRO A 149 9.35 1.20 -13.09
CA PRO A 149 10.28 1.87 -13.99
C PRO A 149 9.53 2.87 -14.89
N SER A 150 8.77 3.81 -14.31
CA SER A 150 7.99 4.80 -15.06
C SER A 150 8.85 5.79 -15.85
N SER A 151 10.17 5.81 -15.62
CA SER A 151 11.16 6.55 -16.41
C SER A 151 11.60 5.82 -17.69
N VAL A 152 11.28 4.52 -17.86
CA VAL A 152 11.74 3.74 -19.00
C VAL A 152 10.74 3.86 -20.14
N LYS A 153 11.07 4.66 -21.14
CA LYS A 153 10.36 4.73 -22.41
C LYS A 153 10.77 3.56 -23.32
N LEU A 154 9.78 2.86 -23.87
CA LEU A 154 10.00 1.76 -24.79
C LEU A 154 10.30 2.31 -26.19
N VAL A 155 11.48 2.00 -26.73
CA VAL A 155 11.92 2.46 -28.06
C VAL A 155 12.58 1.29 -28.77
N TRP A 156 12.21 1.05 -30.03
CA TRP A 156 12.86 0.03 -30.84
C TRP A 156 14.20 0.54 -31.36
N GLU A 157 15.27 0.23 -30.63
CA GLU A 157 16.64 0.60 -30.97
C GLU A 157 17.41 -0.56 -31.62
N TYR A 158 18.50 -0.24 -32.31
CA TYR A 158 19.41 -1.23 -32.90
C TYR A 158 20.02 -2.17 -31.85
N SER A 159 20.34 -1.64 -30.67
CA SER A 159 20.81 -2.39 -29.49
C SER A 159 19.84 -3.49 -29.05
N PHE A 160 18.53 -3.27 -29.20
CA PHE A 160 17.53 -4.30 -28.93
C PHE A 160 17.49 -5.37 -30.02
N GLU A 161 17.64 -5.00 -31.30
CA GLU A 161 17.76 -5.96 -32.40
C GLU A 161 19.01 -6.85 -32.25
N GLU A 162 20.16 -6.27 -31.92
CA GLU A 162 21.40 -7.00 -31.62
C GLU A 162 21.20 -7.96 -30.45
N PHE A 163 20.52 -7.50 -29.38
CA PHE A 163 20.22 -8.35 -28.23
C PHE A 163 19.42 -9.60 -28.65
N LEU A 164 18.40 -9.43 -29.50
CA LEU A 164 17.57 -10.54 -30.00
C LEU A 164 18.36 -11.54 -30.84
N ARG A 165 19.33 -11.06 -31.62
CA ARG A 165 20.16 -11.87 -32.53
C ARG A 165 21.29 -12.61 -31.81
N GLU A 166 21.99 -11.94 -30.90
CA GLU A 166 23.30 -12.41 -30.45
C GLU A 166 23.36 -12.72 -28.96
N ARG A 167 22.69 -11.92 -28.13
CA ARG A 167 22.86 -11.92 -26.67
C ARG A 167 21.76 -12.66 -25.90
N LYS A 168 20.63 -12.94 -26.55
CA LYS A 168 19.54 -13.71 -25.95
C LYS A 168 20.01 -15.11 -25.56
N LYS A 169 19.88 -15.45 -24.27
CA LYS A 169 20.33 -16.73 -23.69
C LYS A 169 19.57 -17.97 -24.24
N ARG A 170 18.33 -17.80 -24.68
CA ARG A 170 17.49 -18.85 -25.32
C ARG A 170 17.32 -18.55 -26.82
N SER A 171 16.65 -19.43 -27.57
CA SER A 171 16.45 -19.36 -29.03
C SER A 171 16.48 -17.94 -29.60
N LYS A 172 17.59 -17.64 -30.26
CA LYS A 172 17.90 -16.36 -30.90
C LYS A 172 16.94 -16.12 -32.06
N VAL A 173 16.55 -14.87 -32.27
CA VAL A 173 15.64 -14.52 -33.37
C VAL A 173 16.51 -14.10 -34.56
N THR A 174 16.96 -15.08 -35.33
CA THR A 174 17.87 -14.86 -36.48
C THR A 174 17.13 -14.70 -37.81
N ASN A 175 15.89 -15.21 -37.92
CA ASN A 175 15.10 -15.08 -39.15
C ASN A 175 14.71 -13.59 -39.39
N PRO A 176 15.11 -12.98 -40.53
CA PRO A 176 14.77 -11.61 -40.88
C PRO A 176 13.27 -11.31 -40.90
N GLU A 177 12.44 -12.26 -41.36
CA GLU A 177 10.97 -12.08 -41.41
C GLU A 177 10.36 -11.97 -40.01
N THR A 178 10.88 -12.77 -39.07
CA THR A 178 10.41 -12.75 -37.68
C THR A 178 10.82 -11.45 -36.99
N LEU A 179 12.02 -10.94 -37.28
CA LEU A 179 12.46 -9.63 -36.77
C LEU A 179 11.62 -8.49 -37.33
N ALA A 180 11.31 -8.50 -38.63
CA ALA A 180 10.42 -7.50 -39.24
C ALA A 180 9.01 -7.53 -38.61
N TYR A 181 8.48 -8.73 -38.34
CA TYR A 181 7.21 -8.90 -37.65
C TYR A 181 7.25 -8.41 -36.20
N TYR A 182 8.32 -8.69 -35.44
CA TYR A 182 8.47 -8.20 -34.08
C TYR A 182 8.59 -6.68 -34.03
N ARG A 183 9.34 -6.09 -34.97
CA ARG A 183 9.52 -4.65 -35.10
C ARG A 183 8.21 -3.95 -35.40
N SER A 184 7.39 -4.50 -36.30
CA SER A 184 6.08 -3.91 -36.63
C SER A 184 5.12 -3.97 -35.44
N LEU A 185 5.09 -5.09 -34.70
CA LEU A 185 4.28 -5.21 -33.49
C LEU A 185 4.74 -4.24 -32.39
N PHE A 186 6.04 -4.13 -32.16
CA PHE A 186 6.57 -3.21 -31.16
C PHE A 186 6.23 -1.76 -31.52
N LYS A 187 6.51 -1.36 -32.77
CA LYS A 187 6.22 0.00 -33.25
C LYS A 187 4.74 0.37 -33.14
N LYS A 188 3.85 -0.59 -33.38
CA LYS A 188 2.41 -0.36 -33.33
C LYS A 188 1.85 -0.23 -31.91
N TYR A 189 2.38 -0.99 -30.96
CA TYR A 189 1.72 -1.18 -29.65
C TYR A 189 2.54 -0.75 -28.43
N LEU A 190 3.87 -0.66 -28.55
CA LEU A 190 4.78 -0.44 -27.41
C LEU A 190 5.62 0.84 -27.56
N GLU A 191 5.95 1.24 -28.79
CA GLU A 191 6.81 2.38 -29.08
C GLU A 191 6.32 3.67 -28.43
N GLY A 192 7.24 4.37 -27.77
CA GLY A 192 7.00 5.64 -27.12
C GLY A 192 6.20 5.57 -25.82
N ARG A 193 5.73 4.38 -25.41
CA ARG A 193 5.02 4.19 -24.13
C ARG A 193 6.02 4.04 -22.98
N ASN A 194 5.63 4.48 -21.80
CA ASN A 194 6.41 4.26 -20.59
C ASN A 194 6.11 2.88 -20.02
N LEU A 195 7.11 2.25 -19.42
CA LEU A 195 6.95 0.99 -18.71
C LEU A 195 6.16 1.22 -17.42
N SER A 196 4.85 1.06 -17.50
CA SER A 196 3.89 1.24 -16.41
C SER A 196 3.06 -0.02 -16.18
N GLN A 197 2.36 -0.08 -15.05
CA GLN A 197 1.43 -1.18 -14.77
C GLN A 197 0.30 -1.23 -15.81
N GLU A 198 -0.23 -0.07 -16.24
CA GLU A 198 -1.24 0.00 -17.29
C GLU A 198 -0.76 -0.61 -18.62
N LEU A 199 0.51 -0.41 -18.98
CA LEU A 199 1.09 -1.02 -20.17
C LEU A 199 1.20 -2.55 -20.01
N VAL A 200 1.57 -3.02 -18.82
CA VAL A 200 1.62 -4.45 -18.50
C VAL A 200 0.23 -5.06 -18.63
N ASP A 201 -0.78 -4.47 -17.99
CA ASP A 201 -2.17 -4.94 -18.04
C ASP A 201 -2.72 -4.92 -19.47
N TYR A 202 -2.39 -3.90 -20.25
CA TYR A 202 -2.71 -3.83 -21.68
C TYR A 202 -2.11 -5.01 -22.45
N VAL A 203 -0.82 -5.29 -22.26
CA VAL A 203 -0.11 -6.38 -22.96
C VAL A 203 -0.64 -7.76 -22.53
N VAL A 204 -0.90 -7.96 -21.24
CA VAL A 204 -1.44 -9.21 -20.68
C VAL A 204 -2.81 -9.50 -21.26
N ASN A 205 -3.69 -8.50 -21.38
CA ASN A 205 -5.04 -8.68 -21.89
C ASN A 205 -5.13 -8.60 -23.43
N HIS A 206 -4.03 -8.29 -24.12
CA HIS A 206 -4.04 -8.14 -25.56
C HIS A 206 -4.34 -9.48 -26.28
N PRO A 207 -5.17 -9.49 -27.35
CA PRO A 207 -5.50 -10.69 -28.10
C PRO A 207 -4.28 -11.29 -28.82
N ASN A 208 -3.35 -10.46 -29.29
CA ASN A 208 -2.15 -10.95 -29.97
C ASN A 208 -1.10 -11.46 -28.95
N ARG A 209 -0.98 -12.78 -28.85
CA ARG A 209 0.00 -13.44 -27.97
C ARG A 209 1.46 -13.13 -28.33
N TRP A 210 1.76 -12.76 -29.57
CA TRP A 210 3.12 -12.36 -29.97
C TRP A 210 3.55 -11.05 -29.32
N LEU A 211 2.62 -10.14 -29.06
CA LEU A 211 2.92 -8.89 -28.35
C LEU A 211 3.51 -9.17 -26.96
N ARG A 212 2.96 -10.14 -26.24
CA ARG A 212 3.46 -10.58 -24.92
C ARG A 212 4.89 -11.08 -25.01
N ASN A 213 5.21 -11.86 -26.04
CA ASN A 213 6.57 -12.34 -26.26
C ASN A 213 7.54 -11.22 -26.60
N VAL A 214 7.16 -10.31 -27.51
CA VAL A 214 7.96 -9.14 -27.87
C VAL A 214 8.23 -8.27 -26.64
N PHE A 215 7.20 -8.01 -25.83
CA PHE A 215 7.31 -7.28 -24.57
C PHE A 215 8.27 -7.99 -23.60
N ARG A 216 8.10 -9.30 -23.34
CA ARG A 216 9.01 -10.10 -22.50
C ARG A 216 10.46 -10.05 -22.98
N HIS A 217 10.70 -10.08 -24.29
CA HIS A 217 12.05 -9.94 -24.84
C HIS A 217 12.63 -8.55 -24.58
N TYR A 218 11.81 -7.50 -24.69
CA TYR A 218 12.24 -6.16 -24.35
C TYR A 218 12.56 -6.01 -22.87
N ILE A 219 11.77 -6.62 -21.97
CA ILE A 219 12.09 -6.67 -20.54
C ILE A 219 13.41 -7.40 -20.27
N GLN A 220 13.67 -8.52 -20.96
CA GLN A 220 14.97 -9.21 -20.89
C GLN A 220 16.14 -8.33 -21.34
N TYR A 221 15.93 -7.56 -22.41
CA TYR A 221 16.91 -6.58 -22.89
C TYR A 221 17.16 -5.48 -21.87
N LEU A 222 16.11 -4.89 -21.29
CA LEU A 222 16.24 -3.87 -20.25
C LEU A 222 17.02 -4.39 -19.04
N TYR A 223 16.79 -5.65 -18.64
CA TYR A 223 17.53 -6.29 -17.55
C TYR A 223 19.00 -6.51 -17.91
N TYR A 224 19.28 -6.98 -19.13
CA TYR A 224 20.65 -7.13 -19.64
C TYR A 224 21.39 -5.78 -19.67
N ALA A 225 20.70 -4.72 -20.11
CA ALA A 225 21.21 -3.35 -20.15
C ALA A 225 21.23 -2.67 -18.77
N ARG A 226 20.88 -3.39 -17.68
CA ARG A 226 20.83 -2.86 -16.30
C ARG A 226 19.93 -1.63 -16.13
N ARG A 227 18.91 -1.48 -16.98
CA ARG A 227 17.91 -0.39 -16.91
C ARG A 227 16.75 -0.68 -15.97
N ILE A 228 16.61 -1.92 -15.51
CA ILE A 228 15.61 -2.36 -14.53
C ILE A 228 16.25 -3.25 -13.47
N SER A 229 15.66 -3.27 -12.27
CA SER A 229 16.13 -4.09 -11.16
C SER A 229 15.79 -5.58 -11.36
N PRO A 230 16.49 -6.51 -10.67
CA PRO A 230 16.15 -7.94 -10.68
C PRO A 230 14.71 -8.23 -10.23
N GLU A 231 14.19 -7.48 -9.27
CA GLU A 231 12.83 -7.62 -8.73
C GLU A 231 11.79 -7.21 -9.78
N THR A 232 12.03 -6.09 -10.47
CA THR A 232 11.19 -5.62 -11.58
C THR A 232 11.19 -6.64 -12.72
N TYR A 233 12.37 -7.18 -13.05
CA TYR A 233 12.50 -8.24 -14.04
C TYR A 233 11.72 -9.50 -13.64
N GLY A 234 11.88 -9.96 -12.40
CA GLY A 234 11.18 -11.14 -11.87
C GLY A 234 9.67 -10.98 -11.94
N TRP A 235 9.16 -9.87 -11.40
CA TRP A 235 7.73 -9.54 -11.40
C TRP A 235 7.14 -9.49 -12.82
N MET A 236 7.78 -8.76 -13.75
CA MET A 236 7.33 -8.68 -15.14
C MET A 236 7.30 -10.05 -15.83
N MET A 237 8.27 -10.89 -15.53
CA MET A 237 8.38 -12.23 -16.11
C MET A 237 7.38 -13.23 -15.53
N GLU A 238 6.87 -12.99 -14.33
CA GLU A 238 5.79 -13.75 -13.70
C GLU A 238 4.42 -13.30 -14.20
N VAL A 239 4.15 -11.99 -14.18
CA VAL A 239 2.84 -11.42 -14.52
C VAL A 239 2.52 -11.53 -16.01
N VAL A 240 3.49 -11.35 -16.90
CA VAL A 240 3.26 -11.46 -18.34
C VAL A 240 3.47 -12.90 -18.78
N PRO A 241 2.43 -13.72 -19.01
CA PRO A 241 2.63 -15.11 -19.37
C PRO A 241 3.39 -15.23 -20.69
N SER A 242 4.32 -16.19 -20.75
CA SER A 242 4.91 -16.62 -22.02
C SER A 242 3.80 -17.10 -22.97
N ARG A 243 4.03 -17.06 -24.29
CA ARG A 243 3.18 -17.80 -25.22
C ARG A 243 3.14 -19.27 -24.78
N GLY A 244 2.01 -19.70 -24.22
CA GLY A 244 1.74 -21.11 -24.03
C GLY A 244 1.67 -21.75 -25.40
N TYR A 245 2.65 -22.58 -25.75
CA TYR A 245 2.47 -23.57 -26.79
C TYR A 245 1.50 -24.62 -26.21
N LYS A 246 0.21 -24.45 -26.42
CA LYS A 246 -0.64 -25.64 -26.54
C LYS A 246 -0.23 -26.27 -27.84
N MET A 247 0.37 -27.45 -27.78
CA MET A 247 0.52 -28.31 -28.96
C MET A 247 -0.91 -28.64 -29.38
N ASP A 248 -1.45 -27.91 -30.37
CA ASP A 248 -2.76 -28.20 -30.93
C ASP A 248 -2.57 -29.44 -31.81
N VAL A 249 -2.49 -30.62 -31.18
CA VAL A 249 -2.53 -31.90 -31.87
C VAL A 249 -3.95 -32.04 -32.38
N ARG A 250 -4.24 -31.41 -33.51
CA ARG A 250 -5.48 -31.68 -34.23
C ARG A 250 -5.37 -33.12 -34.73
N PRO A 251 -6.25 -34.05 -34.30
CA PRO A 251 -6.30 -35.34 -34.95
C PRO A 251 -6.64 -35.08 -36.41
N TYR A 252 -5.70 -35.37 -37.32
CA TYR A 252 -6.00 -35.35 -38.74
C TYR A 252 -7.01 -36.49 -38.96
N PRO A 253 -8.24 -36.22 -39.41
CA PRO A 253 -9.15 -37.30 -39.75
C PRO A 253 -8.51 -38.06 -40.90
N ILE A 254 -8.11 -39.30 -40.64
CA ILE A 254 -7.53 -40.17 -41.65
C ILE A 254 -8.67 -40.58 -42.59
N ASP A 255 -8.73 -39.99 -43.78
CA ASP A 255 -9.63 -40.46 -44.84
C ASP A 255 -9.09 -41.78 -45.39
N ILE A 256 -9.92 -42.82 -45.36
CA ILE A 256 -9.62 -44.14 -45.92
C ILE A 256 -9.16 -44.05 -47.38
N ARG A 257 -9.66 -43.06 -48.14
CA ARG A 257 -9.27 -42.84 -49.54
C ARG A 257 -7.82 -42.39 -49.66
N ASP A 258 -7.34 -41.57 -48.75
CA ASP A 258 -5.95 -41.09 -48.74
C ASP A 258 -4.99 -42.16 -48.25
N VAL A 259 -5.44 -43.03 -47.34
CA VAL A 259 -4.71 -44.25 -46.97
C VAL A 259 -4.58 -45.18 -48.18
N ALA A 260 -5.67 -45.42 -48.92
CA ALA A 260 -5.64 -46.28 -50.10
C ALA A 260 -4.70 -45.74 -51.19
N LYS A 261 -4.72 -44.42 -51.43
CA LYS A 261 -3.75 -43.76 -52.34
C LYS A 261 -2.32 -43.95 -51.87
N THR A 262 -2.07 -43.76 -50.57
CA THR A 262 -0.74 -43.89 -49.98
C THR A 262 -0.23 -45.33 -50.08
N LEU A 263 -1.06 -46.33 -49.78
CA LEU A 263 -0.71 -47.74 -49.92
C LEU A 263 -0.47 -48.14 -51.38
N THR A 264 -1.23 -47.59 -52.33
CA THR A 264 -1.01 -47.82 -53.76
C THR A 264 0.31 -47.19 -54.24
N HIS A 265 0.62 -46.01 -53.71
CA HIS A 265 1.90 -45.33 -53.98
C HIS A 265 3.09 -46.11 -53.40
N LEU A 266 2.97 -46.61 -52.17
CA LEU A 266 4.01 -47.43 -51.55
C LEU A 266 4.19 -48.76 -52.29
N LYS A 267 3.11 -49.42 -52.69
CA LYS A 267 3.17 -50.65 -53.49
C LYS A 267 3.90 -50.45 -54.83
N SER A 268 3.76 -49.29 -55.47
CA SER A 268 4.35 -49.02 -56.78
C SER A 268 5.78 -48.48 -56.73
N LYS A 269 6.15 -47.74 -55.69
CA LYS A 269 7.47 -47.07 -55.61
C LYS A 269 8.38 -47.54 -54.48
N HIS A 270 7.83 -48.15 -53.43
CA HIS A 270 8.54 -48.46 -52.19
C HIS A 270 8.04 -49.78 -51.59
N GLU A 271 8.19 -50.88 -52.34
CA GLU A 271 7.64 -52.21 -52.06
C GLU A 271 8.04 -52.77 -50.68
N LEU A 272 9.28 -52.54 -50.24
CA LEU A 272 9.77 -52.95 -48.91
C LEU A 272 8.97 -52.34 -47.77
N TYR A 273 8.57 -51.07 -47.89
CA TYR A 273 7.74 -50.41 -46.89
C TYR A 273 6.28 -50.86 -46.97
N TYR A 274 5.80 -51.21 -48.16
CA TYR A 274 4.45 -51.74 -48.34
C TYR A 274 4.26 -53.11 -47.65
N LEU A 275 5.28 -53.97 -47.64
CA LEU A 275 5.22 -55.29 -47.00
C LEU A 275 4.95 -55.23 -45.48
N ILE A 276 5.31 -54.13 -44.82
CA ILE A 276 5.05 -53.93 -43.38
C ILE A 276 3.55 -53.74 -43.08
N TYR A 277 2.77 -53.29 -44.07
CA TYR A 277 1.35 -53.00 -43.95
C TYR A 277 0.44 -54.07 -44.59
N ARG A 278 1.00 -55.22 -44.96
CA ARG A 278 0.27 -56.35 -45.57
C ARG A 278 -0.34 -57.26 -44.50
#